data_AF-A0A4Q9W0R7-F1
#
_entry.id   AF-A0A4Q9W0R7-F1
#
_cell.length_a   1.000
_cell.length_b   1.000
_cell.length_c   1.000
_cell.angle_alpha   90.00
_cell.angle_beta   90.00
_cell.angle_gamma   90.00
#
_symmetry.space_group_name_H-M   'P 1'
#
loop_
_entity.id
_entity.type
_entity.pdbx_description
1 polymer ?
#
loop_
_entity_poly.entity_id
_entity_poly.type
_entity_poly.pdbx_seq_one_letter_code
_entity_poly.pdbx_strand_id
1 'polypeptide(L)' 'YALPIYIPLLMFSPKSKDYHELSQDTTFSSIGVTIADNFNVELPKYGKSYLKEMGVEHQ' A
#
# COMPACT_ATOMS: atom_id res chain seq x y z
N TYR A 1 -27.37 -13.09 5.18
CA TYR A 1 -26.30 -12.10 5.40
C TYR A 1 -25.32 -12.21 4.24
N ALA A 2 -25.05 -11.13 3.52
CA ALA A 2 -24.01 -11.13 2.50
C ALA A 2 -22.65 -10.94 3.18
N LEU A 3 -21.65 -11.74 2.81
CA LEU A 3 -20.28 -11.51 3.23
C LEU A 3 -19.76 -10.23 2.57
N PRO A 4 -18.91 -9.45 3.27
CA PRO A 4 -18.28 -8.28 2.66
C PRO A 4 -17.42 -8.71 1.47
N ILE A 5 -17.57 -7.99 0.35
CA ILE A 5 -16.78 -8.21 -0.87
C ILE A 5 -15.47 -7.45 -0.71
N TYR A 6 -14.35 -8.16 -0.83
CA TYR A 6 -13.01 -7.59 -0.85
C TYR A 6 -12.50 -7.47 -2.30
N ILE A 7 -11.57 -6.55 -2.52
CA ILE A 7 -10.89 -6.37 -3.81
C ILE A 7 -9.45 -6.85 -3.67
N PRO A 8 -8.93 -7.65 -4.62
CA PRO A 8 -7.53 -8.05 -4.60
C PRO A 8 -6.61 -6.85 -4.89
N LEU A 9 -5.47 -6.79 -4.19
CA LEU A 9 -4.42 -5.82 -4.41
C LEU A 9 -3.09 -6.55 -4.59
N LEU A 10 -2.40 -6.27 -5.70
CA LEU A 10 -1.06 -6.77 -5.99
C LEU A 10 -0.14 -5.58 -6.23
N MET A 11 0.97 -5.53 -5.51
CA MET A 11 2.03 -4.54 -5.70
C MET A 11 3.30 -5.27 -6.11
N PHE A 12 3.84 -4.92 -7.28
CA PHE A 12 5.01 -5.58 -7.86
C PHE A 12 6.02 -4.55 -8.36
N SER A 13 7.30 -4.83 -8.14
CA SER A 13 8.41 -4.09 -8.72
C SER A 13 9.51 -5.07 -9.13
N PRO A 14 10.10 -4.95 -10.33
CA PRO A 14 11.25 -5.77 -10.73
C PRO A 14 12.47 -5.61 -9.81
N LYS A 15 12.50 -4.56 -8.97
CA LYS A 15 13.57 -4.31 -8.00
C LYS A 15 13.36 -5.04 -6.67
N SER A 16 12.17 -5.57 -6.42
CA SER A 16 11.86 -6.33 -5.19
C SER A 16 12.66 -7.63 -5.16
N LYS A 17 13.38 -7.87 -4.07
CA LYS A 17 14.15 -9.10 -3.86
C LYS A 17 13.36 -10.19 -3.14
N ASP A 18 12.37 -9.78 -2.35
CA ASP A 18 11.49 -10.64 -1.58
C ASP A 18 10.04 -10.20 -1.76
N TYR A 19 9.11 -11.12 -1.48
CA TYR A 19 7.67 -10.89 -1.57
C TYR A 19 6.98 -11.48 -0.35
N HIS A 20 5.94 -10.81 0.13
CA HIS A 20 5.15 -11.27 1.26
C HIS A 20 3.70 -10.77 1.17
N GLU A 21 2.85 -11.26 2.06
CA GLU A 21 1.49 -10.76 2.22
C GLU A 21 1.52 -9.35 2.83
N LEU A 22 0.86 -8.39 2.18
CA LEU A 22 0.69 -7.04 2.73
C LEU A 22 -0.32 -7.09 3.88
N SER A 23 -0.11 -6.24 4.88
CA SER A 23 -1.07 -6.06 5.96
C SER A 23 -2.44 -5.66 5.40
N GLN A 24 -3.50 -6.33 5.86
CA GLN A 24 -4.86 -5.95 5.46
C GLN A 24 -5.18 -4.50 5.82
N ASP A 25 -6.14 -3.96 5.07
CA ASP A 25 -6.62 -2.60 5.25
C ASP A 25 -8.14 -2.55 5.05
N THR A 26 -8.75 -1.54 5.66
CA THR A 26 -10.19 -1.27 5.62
C THR A 26 -10.53 -0.12 4.68
N THR A 27 -9.55 0.55 4.10
CA THR A 27 -9.74 1.63 3.12
C THR A 27 -8.85 1.50 1.89
N PHE A 28 -9.40 1.86 0.72
CA PHE A 28 -8.62 1.96 -0.51
C PHE A 28 -7.71 3.19 -0.55
N SER A 29 -7.90 4.16 0.35
CA SER A 29 -7.07 5.35 0.44
C SER A 29 -5.59 5.02 0.68
N SER A 30 -5.27 3.87 1.29
CA SER A 30 -3.89 3.41 1.50
C SER A 30 -3.10 3.26 0.21
N ILE A 31 -3.75 2.96 -0.92
CA ILE A 31 -3.11 2.97 -2.24
C ILE A 31 -2.66 4.40 -2.59
N GLY A 32 -3.53 5.39 -2.39
CA GLY A 32 -3.23 6.80 -2.61
C GLY A 32 -2.14 7.33 -1.67
N VAL A 33 -2.16 6.93 -0.40
CA VAL A 33 -1.12 7.29 0.57
C VAL A 33 0.23 6.70 0.16
N THR A 34 0.26 5.44 -0.31
CA THR A 34 1.49 4.80 -0.80
C THR A 34 2.07 5.53 -2.01
N ILE A 35 1.22 6.00 -2.94
CA ILE A 35 1.65 6.82 -4.08
C ILE A 35 2.20 8.17 -3.59
N ALA A 36 1.47 8.88 -2.72
CA ALA A 36 1.87 10.19 -2.21
C ALA A 36 3.20 10.12 -1.46
N ASP A 37 3.37 9.11 -0.61
CA ASP A 37 4.61 8.82 0.12
C ASP A 37 5.77 8.55 -0.85
N ASN A 38 5.55 7.81 -1.94
CA ASN A 38 6.61 7.48 -2.91
C ASN A 38 7.17 8.72 -3.62
N PHE A 39 6.32 9.73 -3.83
CA PHE A 39 6.71 10.99 -4.47
C PHE A 39 6.99 12.11 -3.46
N ASN A 40 6.93 11.82 -2.16
CA ASN A 40 7.17 12.76 -1.08
C ASN A 40 6.31 14.04 -1.21
N VAL A 41 5.03 13.85 -1.54
CA VAL A 41 4.01 14.91 -1.63
C VAL A 41 3.05 14.85 -0.44
N GLU A 42 2.11 15.81 -0.36
CA GLU A 42 1.13 15.86 0.73
C GLU A 42 0.35 14.54 0.85
N LEU A 43 0.30 14.00 2.06
CA LEU A 43 -0.35 12.74 2.34
C LEU A 43 -1.87 12.92 2.45
N PRO A 44 -2.67 12.03 1.82
CA PRO A 44 -4.10 11.96 2.08
C PRO A 44 -4.42 11.76 3.55
N LYS A 45 -5.58 12.28 3.99
CA LYS A 45 -6.04 12.20 5.40
C LYS A 45 -6.28 10.77 5.90
N TYR A 46 -6.54 9.81 5.02
CA TYR A 46 -6.96 8.46 5.37
C TYR A 46 -6.08 7.41 4.70
N GLY A 47 -5.88 6.29 5.39
CA GLY A 47 -5.06 5.18 4.93
C GLY A 47 -3.64 5.24 5.49
N LYS A 48 -2.84 4.26 5.07
CA LYS A 48 -1.41 4.11 5.42
C LYS A 48 -0.61 3.76 4.17
N SER A 49 0.66 4.12 4.16
CA SER A 49 1.58 3.75 3.09
C SER A 49 2.04 2.30 3.25
N TYR A 50 2.12 1.56 2.15
CA TYR A 50 2.72 0.22 2.09
C TYR A 50 4.21 0.25 1.71
N LEU A 51 4.83 1.41 1.45
CA LEU A 51 6.22 1.46 0.96
C LEU A 51 7.22 0.79 1.89
N LYS A 52 7.05 0.97 3.20
CA LYS A 52 7.87 0.31 4.21
C LYS A 52 7.73 -1.22 4.15
N GLU A 53 6.50 -1.71 4.01
CA GLU A 53 6.24 -3.15 3.83
C GLU A 53 6.89 -3.65 2.52
N MET A 54 6.87 -2.84 1.46
CA MET A 54 7.56 -3.16 0.20
C MET A 54 9.09 -3.09 0.26
N GLY A 55 9.69 -2.77 1.42
CA GLY A 55 11.13 -2.62 1.59
C GLY A 55 11.70 -1.42 0.82
N VAL A 56 10.88 -0.43 0.52
CA VAL A 56 11.26 0.82 -0.15
C VAL A 56 11.23 1.92 0.90
N GLU A 57 12.38 2.22 1.50
CA GLU A 57 12.54 3.34 2.42
C GLU A 57 13.25 4.50 1.69
N HIS A 58 12.81 5.73 1.94
CA HIS A 58 13.55 6.92 1.52
C HIS A 58 14.86 6.97 2.30
N GLN A 59 15.98 7.17 1.59
CA GLN A 59 17.28 7.43 2.21
C GLN A 59 17.34 8.83 2.82
#